data_AF-A0A1C3E882-F1
#
_entry.id   AF-A0A1C3E882-F1
#
_cell.length_a   1.000
_cell.length_b   1.000
_cell.length_c   1.000
_cell.angle_alpha   90.00
_cell.angle_beta   90.00
_cell.angle_gamma   90.00
#
_symmetry.space_group_name_H-M   'P 1'
#
loop_
_entity.id
_entity.type
_entity.pdbx_description
1 polymer ?
#
loop_
_entity_poly.entity_id
_entity_poly.type
_entity_poly.pdbx_seq_one_letter_code
_entity_poly.pdbx_strand_id
1 'polypeptide(L)'
;MALTAVTLKNLYGKPYGGKPEITDDAGLSVRVSPKGKVTFQVRYSLKGKVVRQKIGVFPEMSLREARNKRDEVLQLAKSGSDPRLEKCKSKTDTLREVIDYWYENYCEPNRTKPQEMLTKITQFIPREWMNTSVDALGIDDWRELFKAIANKNKEKGNGSGYALNIITELRSIIRYAVRQGLTTNTAFNSLRPGDFAKSYQTTDRYLSASEIGKIWRNIETLSMQYRNQTLLRCLMVFGCRAGEIVQARKDEFDFENLTWTVPKEHTKGKRKGIVRPIPDALVPYLKSAFDGSPSTLAFPSRNNPLRPPTSNSVGRVAERCANDLGLDPFNNHDWRRTLSTHWTDMGAPIHLSEKMLGHHMQGVLAVYNRSEMLEERRKWTNIWMDKIEEWAR
;
A
#
# COMPACT_ATOMS: atom_id res chain seq x y z
N MET A 1 -27.57 -38.25 37.83
CA MET A 1 -26.68 -38.04 39.00
C MET A 1 -25.92 -36.75 38.76
N ALA A 2 -25.96 -35.81 39.72
CA ALA A 2 -25.16 -34.60 39.62
C ALA A 2 -23.66 -34.96 39.69
N LEU A 3 -22.86 -34.30 38.88
CA LEU A 3 -21.41 -34.41 38.96
C LEU A 3 -20.93 -33.83 40.29
N THR A 4 -19.92 -34.49 40.89
CA THR A 4 -19.22 -33.98 42.06
C THR A 4 -17.75 -33.71 41.71
N ALA A 5 -17.09 -32.83 42.47
CA ALA A 5 -15.67 -32.56 42.30
C ALA A 5 -14.82 -33.83 42.46
N VAL A 6 -15.24 -34.76 43.33
CA VAL A 6 -14.59 -36.06 43.54
C VAL A 6 -14.71 -36.93 42.30
N THR A 7 -15.90 -36.98 41.68
CA THR A 7 -16.13 -37.71 40.42
C THR A 7 -15.21 -37.20 39.31
N LEU A 8 -15.04 -35.88 39.18
CA LEU A 8 -14.18 -35.29 38.15
C LEU A 8 -12.69 -35.59 38.38
N LYS A 9 -12.23 -35.52 39.63
CA LYS A 9 -10.86 -35.91 40.00
C LYS A 9 -10.59 -37.38 39.68
N ASN A 10 -11.57 -38.26 39.87
CA ASN A 10 -11.43 -39.68 39.57
C ASN A 10 -11.37 -39.99 38.07
N LEU A 11 -11.98 -39.14 37.24
CA LEU A 11 -12.00 -39.30 35.77
C LEU A 11 -10.79 -38.67 35.08
N TYR A 12 -10.17 -37.67 35.70
CA TYR A 12 -9.09 -36.90 35.11
C TYR A 12 -7.76 -37.68 35.08
N GLY A 13 -7.13 -37.74 33.92
CA GLY A 13 -5.79 -38.30 33.73
C GLY A 13 -5.71 -39.84 33.78
N LYS A 14 -6.84 -40.54 33.86
CA LYS A 14 -6.91 -42.01 33.88
C LYS A 14 -7.49 -42.58 32.59
N PRO A 15 -7.02 -43.75 32.11
CA PRO A 15 -7.68 -44.46 31.00
C PRO A 15 -9.15 -44.69 31.33
N TYR A 16 -10.03 -44.30 30.40
CA TYR A 16 -11.47 -44.30 30.65
C TYR A 16 -12.20 -45.06 29.53
N GLY A 17 -12.82 -46.19 29.89
CA GLY A 17 -13.62 -47.04 28.99
C GLY A 17 -15.13 -46.93 29.22
N GLY A 18 -15.59 -45.94 30.00
CA GLY A 18 -17.01 -45.72 30.29
C GLY A 18 -17.72 -44.87 29.23
N LYS A 19 -18.93 -44.40 29.57
CA LYS A 19 -19.72 -43.53 28.69
C LYS A 19 -18.97 -42.23 28.37
N PRO A 20 -18.82 -41.84 27.09
CA PRO A 20 -18.01 -40.68 26.69
C PRO A 20 -18.60 -39.34 27.14
N GLU A 21 -19.87 -39.32 27.54
CA GLU A 21 -20.56 -38.14 28.04
C GLU A 21 -21.27 -38.46 29.36
N ILE A 22 -21.03 -37.63 30.37
CA ILE A 22 -21.65 -37.71 31.69
C ILE A 22 -22.41 -36.41 31.92
N THR A 23 -23.73 -36.51 32.05
CA THR A 23 -24.62 -35.35 32.24
C THR A 23 -24.58 -34.85 33.68
N ASP A 24 -24.52 -33.53 33.84
CA ASP A 24 -24.81 -32.82 35.08
C ASP A 24 -26.25 -32.24 34.98
N ASP A 25 -26.46 -31.04 35.52
CA ASP A 25 -27.74 -30.37 35.63
C ASP A 25 -27.88 -29.19 34.64
N ALA A 26 -29.12 -28.85 34.28
CA ALA A 26 -29.51 -27.74 33.42
C ALA A 26 -28.74 -27.67 32.08
N GLY A 27 -28.54 -28.82 31.44
CA GLY A 27 -27.88 -28.90 30.13
C GLY A 27 -26.35 -28.86 30.17
N LEU A 28 -25.73 -28.79 31.35
CA LEU A 28 -24.29 -29.02 31.51
C LEU A 28 -23.97 -30.51 31.44
N SER A 29 -22.93 -30.87 30.71
CA SER A 29 -22.37 -32.21 30.71
C SER A 29 -20.86 -32.16 30.57
N VAL A 30 -20.23 -33.30 30.83
CA VAL A 30 -18.79 -33.48 30.72
C VAL A 30 -18.51 -34.57 29.70
N ARG A 31 -17.65 -34.25 28.73
CA ARG A 31 -17.08 -35.21 27.79
C ARG A 31 -15.76 -35.74 28.34
N VAL A 32 -15.64 -37.06 28.45
CA VAL A 32 -14.43 -37.75 28.91
C VAL A 32 -13.78 -38.44 27.72
N SER A 33 -12.52 -38.13 27.42
CA SER A 33 -11.77 -38.84 26.37
C SER A 33 -11.24 -40.19 26.87
N PRO A 34 -10.90 -41.14 25.98
CA PRO A 34 -10.28 -42.40 26.37
C PRO A 34 -8.97 -42.23 27.17
N LYS A 35 -8.27 -41.09 26.98
CA LYS A 35 -7.05 -40.70 27.69
C LYS A 35 -7.32 -39.93 29.00
N GLY A 36 -8.57 -39.86 29.47
CA GLY A 36 -8.93 -39.19 30.73
C GLY A 36 -8.98 -37.66 30.66
N LYS A 37 -9.13 -37.06 29.47
CA LYS A 37 -9.35 -35.61 29.34
C LYS A 37 -10.81 -35.28 29.59
N VAL A 38 -11.05 -34.39 30.56
CA VAL A 38 -12.39 -34.04 31.05
C VAL A 38 -12.76 -32.65 30.55
N THR A 39 -13.75 -32.55 29.66
CA THR A 39 -14.17 -31.29 29.00
C THR A 39 -15.60 -30.93 29.35
N PHE A 40 -15.83 -29.72 29.86
CA PHE A 40 -17.17 -29.20 30.14
C PHE A 40 -17.85 -28.70 28.86
N GLN A 41 -19.10 -29.08 28.67
CA GLN A 41 -19.93 -28.65 27.56
C GLN A 41 -21.36 -28.32 28.02
N VAL A 42 -21.98 -27.32 27.40
CA VAL A 42 -23.35 -26.90 27.69
C VAL A 42 -24.20 -27.10 26.44
N ARG A 43 -25.39 -27.65 26.63
CA ARG A 43 -26.41 -27.85 25.60
C ARG A 43 -27.52 -26.82 25.80
N TYR A 44 -27.84 -26.06 24.75
CA TYR A 44 -28.93 -25.08 24.74
C TYR A 44 -29.68 -25.12 23.39
N SER A 45 -30.86 -24.50 23.33
CA SER A 45 -31.62 -24.33 22.09
C SER A 45 -31.54 -22.87 21.65
N LEU A 46 -31.19 -22.64 20.39
CA LEU A 46 -31.15 -21.31 19.79
C LEU A 46 -31.86 -21.37 18.44
N LYS A 47 -32.89 -20.53 18.25
CA LYS A 47 -33.70 -20.48 17.01
C LYS A 47 -34.18 -21.86 16.54
N GLY A 48 -34.66 -22.68 17.48
CA GLY A 48 -35.17 -24.04 17.20
C GLY A 48 -34.09 -25.11 16.94
N LYS A 49 -32.80 -24.76 16.95
CA LYS A 49 -31.70 -25.71 16.79
C LYS A 49 -31.03 -25.98 18.13
N VAL A 50 -30.79 -27.26 18.40
CA VAL A 50 -30.04 -27.70 19.59
C VAL A 50 -28.54 -27.52 19.32
N VAL A 51 -27.89 -26.74 20.17
CA VAL A 51 -26.48 -26.38 20.07
C VAL A 51 -25.72 -26.92 21.29
N ARG A 52 -24.52 -27.46 21.07
CA ARG A 52 -23.59 -27.88 22.13
C ARG A 52 -22.32 -27.01 22.09
N GLN A 53 -21.96 -26.36 23.18
CA GLN A 53 -20.80 -25.49 23.27
C GLN A 53 -19.83 -25.97 24.34
N LYS A 54 -18.54 -26.03 24.01
CA LYS A 54 -17.46 -26.28 24.98
C LYS A 54 -17.22 -25.01 25.81
N ILE A 55 -17.31 -25.13 27.14
CA ILE A 55 -17.13 -24.00 28.05
C ILE A 55 -15.75 -23.98 28.75
N GLY A 56 -15.14 -25.15 28.99
CA GLY A 56 -13.83 -25.29 29.65
C GLY A 56 -13.34 -26.73 29.76
N VAL A 57 -12.22 -26.94 30.45
CA VAL A 57 -11.56 -28.24 30.67
C VAL A 57 -11.17 -28.34 32.15
N PHE A 58 -11.31 -29.50 32.77
CA PHE A 58 -10.85 -29.75 34.14
C PHE A 58 -9.37 -30.21 34.12
N PRO A 59 -8.50 -29.79 35.06
CA PRO A 59 -8.75 -28.98 36.26
C PRO A 59 -8.65 -27.47 36.06
N GLU A 60 -8.30 -26.98 34.86
CA GLU A 60 -8.19 -25.52 34.56
C GLU A 60 -9.47 -24.75 34.90
N MET A 61 -10.62 -25.41 34.85
CA MET A 61 -11.91 -24.93 35.29
C MET A 61 -12.48 -25.88 36.34
N SER A 62 -12.89 -25.33 37.47
CA SER A 62 -13.62 -26.07 38.50
C SER A 62 -15.06 -26.35 38.10
N LEU A 63 -15.70 -27.34 38.74
CA LEU A 63 -17.12 -27.63 38.51
C LEU A 63 -18.02 -26.42 38.85
N ARG A 64 -17.65 -25.64 39.87
CA ARG A 64 -18.38 -24.43 40.27
C ARG A 64 -18.31 -23.37 39.18
N GLU A 65 -17.11 -23.09 38.66
CA GLU A 65 -16.92 -22.16 37.54
C GLU A 65 -17.64 -22.63 36.27
N ALA A 66 -17.65 -23.93 36.01
CA ALA A 66 -18.39 -24.50 34.89
C ALA A 66 -19.92 -24.29 35.02
N ARG A 67 -20.48 -24.37 36.24
CA ARG A 67 -21.90 -24.07 36.51
C ARG A 67 -22.22 -22.59 36.36
N ASN A 68 -21.38 -21.69 36.87
CA ASN A 68 -21.56 -20.24 36.66
C ASN A 68 -21.55 -19.89 35.17
N LYS A 69 -20.59 -20.42 34.43
CA LYS A 69 -20.44 -20.19 32.99
C LYS A 69 -21.57 -20.81 32.16
N ARG A 70 -22.17 -21.91 32.64
CA ARG A 70 -23.41 -22.46 32.08
C ARG A 70 -24.54 -21.45 32.19
N ASP A 71 -24.72 -20.85 33.36
CA ASP A 71 -25.83 -19.91 33.60
C ASP A 71 -25.71 -18.66 32.72
N GLU A 72 -24.49 -18.13 32.55
CA GLU A 72 -24.17 -17.06 31.60
C GLU A 72 -24.55 -17.44 30.15
N VAL A 73 -24.11 -18.62 29.69
CA VAL A 73 -24.40 -19.12 28.33
C VAL A 73 -25.89 -19.31 28.10
N LEU A 74 -26.62 -19.82 29.10
CA LEU A 74 -28.07 -20.01 29.01
C LEU A 74 -28.84 -18.68 29.01
N GLN A 75 -28.38 -17.68 29.78
CA GLN A 75 -28.98 -16.35 29.79
C GLN A 75 -28.82 -15.65 28.44
N LEU A 76 -27.62 -15.75 27.84
CA LEU A 76 -27.33 -15.23 26.49
C LEU A 76 -28.14 -15.94 25.40
N ALA A 77 -28.28 -17.27 25.49
CA ALA A 77 -29.10 -18.02 24.55
C ALA A 77 -30.59 -17.64 24.65
N LYS A 78 -31.09 -17.36 25.86
CA LYS A 78 -32.47 -16.89 26.09
C LYS A 78 -32.73 -15.49 25.51
N SER A 79 -31.73 -14.61 25.48
CA SER A 79 -31.85 -13.29 24.85
C SER A 79 -31.73 -13.32 23.31
N GLY A 80 -31.60 -14.50 22.71
CA GLY A 80 -31.54 -14.68 21.25
C GLY A 80 -30.15 -14.45 20.63
N SER A 81 -29.13 -14.19 21.46
CA SER A 81 -27.73 -14.02 21.05
C SER A 81 -26.99 -15.36 21.04
N ASP A 82 -26.08 -15.61 20.09
CA ASP A 82 -25.27 -16.84 20.09
C ASP A 82 -24.05 -16.69 21.02
N PRO A 83 -23.98 -17.40 22.16
CA PRO A 83 -22.88 -17.31 23.12
C PRO A 83 -21.52 -17.79 22.57
N ARG A 84 -21.49 -18.40 21.38
CA ARG A 84 -20.24 -18.74 20.68
C ARG A 84 -19.57 -17.52 20.07
N LEU A 85 -20.34 -16.50 19.70
CA LEU A 85 -19.86 -15.27 19.07
C LEU A 85 -19.35 -14.28 20.11
N GLU A 86 -19.89 -14.28 21.34
CA GLU A 86 -19.40 -13.39 22.42
C GLU A 86 -17.98 -13.70 22.90
N LYS A 87 -17.45 -14.92 22.69
CA LYS A 87 -16.03 -15.22 22.97
C LYS A 87 -15.07 -14.47 22.03
N CYS A 88 -15.60 -13.84 20.97
CA CYS A 88 -14.89 -12.89 20.12
C CYS A 88 -15.24 -11.43 20.48
N LYS A 89 -15.48 -11.09 21.75
CA LYS A 89 -15.33 -9.70 22.22
C LYS A 89 -13.84 -9.34 22.17
N SER A 90 -13.40 -9.00 20.97
CA SER A 90 -12.24 -8.16 20.72
C SER A 90 -12.35 -6.91 21.60
N LYS A 91 -11.22 -6.48 22.16
CA LYS A 91 -11.12 -5.29 23.02
C LYS A 91 -11.25 -3.95 22.24
N THR A 92 -11.54 -3.99 20.95
CA THR A 92 -11.78 -2.81 20.12
C THR A 92 -13.08 -3.03 19.35
N ASP A 93 -14.13 -2.30 19.70
CA ASP A 93 -15.44 -2.51 19.12
C ASP A 93 -15.58 -1.72 17.82
N THR A 94 -15.05 -0.50 17.72
CA THR A 94 -15.45 0.44 16.66
C THR A 94 -14.52 0.50 15.45
N LEU A 95 -15.05 0.92 14.30
CA LEU A 95 -14.24 1.16 13.09
C LEU A 95 -13.12 2.19 13.32
N ARG A 96 -13.37 3.21 14.15
CA ARG A 96 -12.35 4.18 14.55
C ARG A 96 -11.18 3.50 15.24
N GLU A 97 -11.43 2.71 16.27
CA GLU A 97 -10.38 2.01 17.01
C GLU A 97 -9.59 1.06 16.11
N VAL A 98 -10.27 0.38 15.18
CA VAL A 98 -9.60 -0.47 14.19
C VAL A 98 -8.68 0.32 13.25
N ILE A 99 -9.12 1.48 12.76
CA ILE A 99 -8.32 2.36 11.90
C ILE A 99 -7.14 2.93 12.68
N ASP A 100 -7.36 3.40 13.91
CA ASP A 100 -6.34 3.99 14.77
C ASP A 100 -5.28 2.94 15.13
N TYR A 101 -5.70 1.72 15.50
CA TYR A 101 -4.77 0.61 15.76
C TYR A 101 -3.94 0.26 14.52
N TRP A 102 -4.57 0.17 13.34
CA TRP A 102 -3.83 -0.04 12.09
C TRP A 102 -2.88 1.11 11.79
N TYR A 103 -3.28 2.35 12.07
CA TYR A 103 -2.47 3.52 11.82
C TYR A 103 -1.18 3.47 12.64
N GLU A 104 -1.31 3.32 13.96
CA GLU A 104 -0.19 3.29 14.91
C GLU A 104 0.71 2.05 14.71
N ASN A 105 0.11 0.87 14.55
CA ASN A 105 0.85 -0.39 14.58
C ASN A 105 1.35 -0.86 13.20
N TYR A 106 0.87 -0.24 12.11
CA TYR A 106 1.26 -0.64 10.76
C TYR A 106 1.51 0.56 9.83
N CYS A 107 0.60 1.53 9.74
CA CYS A 107 0.71 2.59 8.75
C CYS A 107 1.91 3.51 9.02
N GLU A 108 2.00 4.06 10.24
CA GLU A 108 3.03 5.02 10.62
C GLU A 108 4.45 4.44 10.54
N PRO A 109 4.74 3.23 11.05
CA PRO A 109 6.08 2.67 10.98
C PRO A 109 6.50 2.26 9.55
N ASN A 110 5.55 1.92 8.67
CA ASN A 110 5.85 1.25 7.40
C ASN A 110 5.54 2.05 6.13
N ARG A 111 4.84 3.19 6.20
CA ARG A 111 4.41 3.96 5.02
C ARG A 111 5.07 5.33 4.95
N THR A 112 5.36 5.80 3.73
CA THR A 112 6.08 7.08 3.50
C THR A 112 5.27 8.34 3.83
N LYS A 113 3.93 8.24 3.88
CA LYS A 113 2.99 9.37 4.08
C LYS A 113 1.74 8.91 4.83
N PRO A 114 1.87 8.48 6.10
CA PRO A 114 0.80 7.82 6.82
C PRO A 114 -0.41 8.73 7.00
N GLN A 115 -0.21 10.01 7.37
CA GLN A 115 -1.30 10.95 7.57
C GLN A 115 -2.11 11.23 6.29
N GLU A 116 -1.44 11.43 5.14
CA GLU A 116 -2.14 11.61 3.86
C GLU A 116 -2.97 10.38 3.50
N MET A 117 -2.47 9.18 3.81
CA MET A 117 -3.18 7.92 3.57
C MET A 117 -4.42 7.81 4.47
N LEU A 118 -4.29 8.13 5.76
CA LEU A 118 -5.41 8.14 6.70
C LEU A 118 -6.51 9.09 6.22
N THR A 119 -6.18 10.35 5.93
CA THR A 119 -7.13 11.34 5.41
C THR A 119 -7.79 10.87 4.11
N LYS A 120 -7.02 10.24 3.21
CA LYS A 120 -7.55 9.75 1.94
C LYS A 120 -8.60 8.67 2.12
N ILE A 121 -8.46 7.81 3.12
CA ILE A 121 -9.37 6.69 3.39
C ILE A 121 -10.59 7.18 4.17
N THR A 122 -10.38 7.93 5.25
CA THR A 122 -11.45 8.32 6.17
C THR A 122 -12.45 9.31 5.56
N GLN A 123 -12.06 10.12 4.56
CA GLN A 123 -12.98 11.08 3.90
C GLN A 123 -14.18 10.43 3.18
N PHE A 124 -14.14 9.12 2.96
CA PHE A 124 -15.22 8.36 2.30
C PHE A 124 -16.04 7.52 3.28
N ILE A 125 -15.57 7.35 4.51
CA ILE A 125 -16.26 6.55 5.52
C ILE A 125 -17.40 7.40 6.09
N PRO A 126 -18.65 6.89 6.14
CA PRO A 126 -19.75 7.58 6.80
C PRO A 126 -19.43 7.86 8.27
N ARG A 127 -19.81 9.04 8.78
CA ARG A 127 -19.42 9.47 10.14
C ARG A 127 -20.00 8.54 11.21
N GLU A 128 -21.21 8.06 10.97
CA GLU A 128 -21.93 7.10 11.79
C GLU A 128 -21.16 5.78 11.95
N TRP A 129 -20.42 5.33 10.94
CA TRP A 129 -19.66 4.08 11.01
C TRP A 129 -18.45 4.18 11.93
N MET A 130 -17.91 5.37 12.18
CA MET A 130 -16.71 5.55 13.00
C MET A 130 -16.91 5.00 14.42
N ASN A 131 -18.14 5.05 14.94
CA ASN A 131 -18.49 4.54 16.27
C ASN A 131 -19.29 3.22 16.20
N THR A 132 -19.47 2.65 15.01
CA THR A 132 -20.18 1.38 14.82
C THR A 132 -19.22 0.22 14.96
N SER A 133 -19.72 -0.90 15.50
CA SER A 133 -18.92 -2.11 15.58
C SER A 133 -18.58 -2.63 14.19
N VAL A 134 -17.30 -2.93 13.93
CA VAL A 134 -16.90 -3.47 12.62
C VAL A 134 -17.63 -4.79 12.34
N ASP A 135 -17.85 -5.64 13.35
CA ASP A 135 -18.55 -6.92 13.20
C ASP A 135 -20.06 -6.78 12.93
N ALA A 136 -20.64 -5.58 13.16
CA ALA A 136 -22.03 -5.28 12.82
C ALA A 136 -22.23 -4.92 11.33
N LEU A 137 -21.15 -4.58 10.60
CA LEU A 137 -21.22 -4.17 9.20
C LEU A 137 -21.38 -5.40 8.27
N GLY A 138 -22.52 -5.49 7.60
CA GLY A 138 -22.83 -6.55 6.65
C GLY A 138 -22.21 -6.35 5.26
N ILE A 139 -22.38 -7.34 4.39
CA ILE A 139 -21.91 -7.27 3.00
C ILE A 139 -22.54 -6.11 2.22
N ASP A 140 -23.80 -5.78 2.51
CA ASP A 140 -24.54 -4.73 1.81
C ASP A 140 -24.00 -3.34 2.18
N ASP A 141 -23.69 -3.12 3.47
CA ASP A 141 -23.00 -1.91 3.95
C ASP A 141 -21.70 -1.66 3.16
N TRP A 142 -20.82 -2.66 3.09
CA TRP A 142 -19.56 -2.56 2.35
C TRP A 142 -19.78 -2.31 0.85
N ARG A 143 -20.81 -2.92 0.26
CA ARG A 143 -21.16 -2.73 -1.15
C ARG A 143 -21.58 -1.30 -1.43
N GLU A 144 -22.41 -0.72 -0.55
CA GLU A 144 -22.85 0.67 -0.66
C GLU A 144 -21.68 1.63 -0.50
N LEU A 145 -20.79 1.40 0.47
CA LEU A 145 -19.58 2.20 0.65
C LEU A 145 -18.68 2.17 -0.60
N PHE A 146 -18.44 1.00 -1.19
CA PHE A 146 -17.59 0.89 -2.38
C PHE A 146 -18.22 1.58 -3.60
N LYS A 147 -19.55 1.50 -3.76
CA LYS A 147 -20.28 2.27 -4.78
C LYS A 147 -20.16 3.77 -4.54
N ALA A 148 -20.33 4.23 -3.29
CA ALA A 148 -20.21 5.64 -2.94
C ALA A 148 -18.79 6.18 -3.22
N ILE A 149 -17.75 5.40 -2.90
CA ILE A 149 -16.35 5.73 -3.24
C ILE A 149 -16.18 5.89 -4.75
N ALA A 150 -16.70 4.95 -5.55
CA ALA A 150 -16.61 5.01 -7.00
C ALA A 150 -17.33 6.25 -7.57
N ASN A 151 -18.59 6.48 -7.16
CA ASN A 151 -19.42 7.59 -7.63
C ASN A 151 -18.83 8.96 -7.26
N LYS A 152 -18.46 9.17 -5.99
CA LYS A 152 -17.89 10.43 -5.52
C LYS A 152 -16.57 10.78 -6.21
N ASN A 153 -15.77 9.77 -6.58
CA ASN A 153 -14.54 10.00 -7.34
C ASN A 153 -14.83 10.33 -8.80
N LYS A 154 -15.84 9.69 -9.42
CA LYS A 154 -16.29 10.03 -10.77
C LYS A 154 -16.80 11.48 -10.84
N GLU A 155 -17.61 11.91 -9.87
CA GLU A 155 -18.13 13.29 -9.78
C GLU A 155 -17.01 14.34 -9.62
N LYS A 156 -15.97 14.01 -8.85
CA LYS A 156 -14.78 14.87 -8.67
C LYS A 156 -13.85 14.88 -9.89
N GLY A 157 -14.14 14.11 -10.95
CA GLY A 157 -13.25 13.93 -12.09
C GLY A 157 -11.97 13.15 -11.75
N ASN A 158 -11.93 12.44 -10.62
CA ASN A 158 -10.82 11.58 -10.27
C ASN A 158 -10.89 10.29 -11.11
N GLY A 159 -9.76 9.86 -11.67
CA GLY A 159 -9.69 8.62 -12.45
C GLY A 159 -10.13 7.38 -11.65
N SER A 160 -10.75 6.40 -12.32
CA SER A 160 -11.29 5.17 -11.70
C SER A 160 -10.27 4.42 -10.84
N GLY A 161 -9.00 4.43 -11.25
CA GLY A 161 -7.90 3.80 -10.50
C GLY A 161 -7.72 4.36 -9.09
N TYR A 162 -8.08 5.63 -8.86
CA TYR A 162 -8.00 6.23 -7.54
C TYR A 162 -9.03 5.63 -6.57
N ALA A 163 -10.28 5.45 -7.03
CA ALA A 163 -11.32 4.77 -6.26
C ALA A 163 -10.94 3.31 -5.96
N LEU A 164 -10.38 2.60 -6.95
CA LEU A 164 -9.90 1.22 -6.77
C LEU A 164 -8.83 1.13 -5.67
N ASN A 165 -7.88 2.06 -5.65
CA ASN A 165 -6.83 2.11 -4.63
C ASN A 165 -7.41 2.33 -3.23
N ILE A 166 -8.38 3.23 -3.08
CA ILE A 166 -9.03 3.48 -1.77
C ILE A 166 -9.75 2.22 -1.29
N ILE A 167 -10.55 1.59 -2.15
CA ILE A 167 -11.26 0.35 -1.82
C ILE A 167 -10.27 -0.75 -1.41
N THR A 168 -9.17 -0.87 -2.15
CA THR A 168 -8.13 -1.86 -1.87
C THR A 168 -7.44 -1.62 -0.54
N GLU A 169 -7.10 -0.36 -0.22
CA GLU A 169 -6.46 0.00 1.05
C GLU A 169 -7.42 -0.18 2.23
N LEU A 170 -8.69 0.21 2.10
CA LEU A 170 -9.71 -0.01 3.12
C LEU A 170 -9.87 -1.49 3.46
N ARG A 171 -9.93 -2.35 2.44
CA ARG A 171 -9.92 -3.82 2.64
C ARG A 171 -8.65 -4.30 3.34
N SER A 172 -7.50 -3.68 3.04
CA SER A 172 -6.23 -4.05 3.66
C SER A 172 -6.22 -3.72 5.17
N ILE A 173 -6.84 -2.62 5.58
CA ILE A 173 -7.03 -2.22 6.98
C ILE A 173 -7.82 -3.28 7.72
N ILE A 174 -9.02 -3.62 7.23
CA ILE A 174 -9.88 -4.59 7.92
C ILE A 174 -9.23 -5.99 7.91
N ARG A 175 -8.58 -6.40 6.82
CA ARG A 175 -7.82 -7.66 6.79
C ARG A 175 -6.66 -7.68 7.78
N TYR A 176 -6.00 -6.54 8.01
CA TYR A 176 -4.98 -6.42 9.05
C TYR A 176 -5.62 -6.61 10.43
N ALA A 177 -6.73 -5.94 10.69
CA ALA A 177 -7.47 -6.05 11.94
C ALA A 177 -7.94 -7.49 12.24
N VAL A 178 -8.40 -8.22 11.22
CA VAL A 178 -8.73 -9.67 11.34
C VAL A 178 -7.50 -10.49 11.76
N ARG A 179 -6.32 -10.25 11.15
CA ARG A 179 -5.09 -10.97 11.52
C ARG A 179 -4.61 -10.68 12.94
N GLN A 180 -4.92 -9.48 13.45
CA GLN A 180 -4.60 -9.07 14.83
C GLN A 180 -5.70 -9.47 15.83
N GLY A 181 -6.78 -10.12 15.38
CA GLY A 181 -7.88 -10.57 16.24
C GLY A 181 -8.79 -9.44 16.73
N LEU A 182 -8.78 -8.28 16.09
CA LEU A 182 -9.59 -7.10 16.47
C LEU A 182 -11.02 -7.17 15.94
N THR A 183 -11.28 -7.98 14.93
CA THR A 183 -12.59 -8.15 14.29
C THR A 183 -12.63 -9.52 13.64
N THR A 184 -13.83 -10.09 13.53
CA THR A 184 -14.06 -11.33 12.78
C THR A 184 -14.71 -11.06 11.42
N ASN A 185 -14.99 -9.80 11.10
CA ASN A 185 -15.69 -9.40 9.89
C ASN A 185 -14.85 -9.68 8.63
N THR A 186 -15.36 -10.63 7.84
CA THR A 186 -14.86 -10.93 6.49
C THR A 186 -15.92 -10.72 5.40
N ALA A 187 -17.02 -10.04 5.69
CA ALA A 187 -18.20 -9.91 4.82
C ALA A 187 -17.85 -9.27 3.46
N PHE A 188 -16.90 -8.34 3.43
CA PHE A 188 -16.47 -7.68 2.20
C PHE A 188 -15.63 -8.56 1.27
N ASN A 189 -15.13 -9.73 1.71
CA ASN A 189 -14.15 -10.51 0.92
C ASN A 189 -14.70 -10.98 -0.43
N SER A 190 -16.00 -11.27 -0.52
CA SER A 190 -16.67 -11.68 -1.76
C SER A 190 -16.84 -10.54 -2.77
N LEU A 191 -16.83 -9.28 -2.31
CA LEU A 191 -16.90 -8.10 -3.17
C LEU A 191 -15.54 -7.89 -3.84
N ARG A 192 -15.45 -7.97 -5.17
CA ARG A 192 -14.18 -7.72 -5.87
C ARG A 192 -14.04 -6.21 -6.10
N PRO A 193 -12.93 -5.56 -5.74
CA PRO A 193 -12.76 -4.12 -5.98
C PRO A 193 -12.96 -3.70 -7.44
N GLY A 194 -12.59 -4.57 -8.38
CA GLY A 194 -12.78 -4.37 -9.82
C GLY A 194 -14.25 -4.26 -10.27
N ASP A 195 -15.20 -4.78 -9.50
CA ASP A 195 -16.64 -4.67 -9.78
C ASP A 195 -17.16 -3.24 -9.55
N PHE A 196 -16.42 -2.41 -8.81
CA PHE A 196 -16.80 -1.04 -8.44
C PHE A 196 -15.96 0.01 -9.13
N ALA A 197 -14.67 -0.26 -9.33
CA ALA A 197 -13.73 0.68 -9.90
C ALA A 197 -12.69 -0.03 -10.78
N LYS A 198 -12.40 0.54 -11.96
CA LYS A 198 -11.36 0.02 -12.86
C LYS A 198 -9.98 0.49 -12.41
N SER A 199 -8.95 -0.33 -12.66
CA SER A 199 -7.56 0.09 -12.47
C SER A 199 -7.22 1.29 -13.36
N TYR A 200 -6.12 1.98 -13.05
CA TYR A 200 -5.54 2.90 -14.02
C TYR A 200 -5.27 2.15 -15.33
N GLN A 201 -5.65 2.75 -16.45
CA GLN A 201 -5.22 2.23 -17.74
C GLN A 201 -3.70 2.35 -17.81
N THR A 202 -3.05 1.22 -18.06
CA THR A 202 -1.62 1.22 -18.38
C THR A 202 -1.48 1.80 -19.78
N THR A 203 -0.68 2.86 -19.90
CA THR A 203 -0.30 3.42 -21.19
C THR A 203 1.02 2.81 -21.64
N ASP A 204 1.09 2.43 -22.92
CA ASP A 204 2.29 1.95 -23.59
C ASP A 204 3.02 3.08 -24.33
N ARG A 205 2.62 4.33 -24.06
CA ARG A 205 3.19 5.53 -24.66
C ARG A 205 4.68 5.67 -24.32
N TYR A 206 5.47 5.83 -25.37
CA TYR A 206 6.83 6.38 -25.34
C TYR A 206 6.96 7.38 -26.49
N LEU A 207 7.89 8.32 -26.39
CA LEU A 207 8.06 9.39 -27.37
C LEU A 207 8.95 8.94 -28.53
N SER A 208 8.54 9.25 -29.75
CA SER A 208 9.31 8.96 -30.96
C SER A 208 10.47 9.94 -31.14
N ALA A 209 11.43 9.60 -31.99
CA ALA A 209 12.57 10.45 -32.34
C ALA A 209 12.14 11.88 -32.77
N SER A 210 11.11 11.97 -33.62
CA SER A 210 10.56 13.24 -34.10
C SER A 210 10.00 14.10 -32.97
N GLU A 211 9.28 13.49 -32.03
CA GLU A 211 8.72 14.20 -30.88
C GLU A 211 9.79 14.67 -29.91
N ILE A 212 10.79 13.82 -29.65
CA ILE A 212 11.94 14.16 -28.80
C ILE A 212 12.70 15.34 -29.40
N GLY A 213 13.02 15.28 -30.69
CA GLY A 213 13.69 16.37 -31.42
C GLY A 213 12.88 17.66 -31.39
N LYS A 214 11.57 17.59 -31.65
CA LYS A 214 10.66 18.74 -31.57
C LYS A 214 10.64 19.35 -30.17
N ILE A 215 10.58 18.54 -29.11
CA ILE A 215 10.60 19.01 -27.72
C ILE A 215 11.93 19.69 -27.42
N TRP A 216 13.06 19.03 -27.70
CA TRP A 216 14.38 19.55 -27.37
C TRP A 216 14.67 20.88 -28.07
N ARG A 217 14.37 20.98 -29.38
CA ARG A 217 14.56 22.20 -30.17
C ARG A 217 13.73 23.38 -29.66
N ASN A 218 12.51 23.13 -29.17
CA ASN A 218 11.56 24.19 -28.79
C ASN A 218 11.40 24.34 -27.27
N ILE A 219 12.26 23.71 -26.46
CA ILE A 219 12.06 23.67 -25.01
C ILE A 219 12.11 25.06 -24.35
N GLU A 220 12.83 26.00 -24.96
CA GLU A 220 12.97 27.38 -24.48
C GLU A 220 11.76 28.25 -24.83
N THR A 221 11.00 27.88 -25.87
CA THR A 221 9.77 28.57 -26.27
C THR A 221 8.55 28.13 -25.45
N LEU A 222 8.68 27.07 -24.66
CA LEU A 222 7.60 26.56 -23.81
C LEU A 222 7.20 27.59 -22.76
N SER A 223 5.90 27.71 -22.51
CA SER A 223 5.28 28.68 -21.59
C SER A 223 5.49 28.30 -20.11
N MET A 224 6.74 28.06 -19.69
CA MET A 224 7.13 27.66 -18.35
C MET A 224 8.47 28.28 -17.94
N GLN A 225 8.71 28.37 -16.62
CA GLN A 225 9.95 28.94 -16.09
C GLN A 225 11.18 28.14 -16.55
N TYR A 226 12.33 28.81 -16.72
CA TYR A 226 13.61 28.17 -17.07
C TYR A 226 13.96 26.96 -16.17
N ARG A 227 13.65 27.05 -14.88
CA ARG A 227 13.73 25.93 -13.93
C ARG A 227 12.97 24.69 -14.41
N ASN A 228 11.73 24.86 -14.88
CA ASN A 228 10.90 23.75 -15.37
C ASN A 228 11.36 23.25 -16.74
N GLN A 229 11.88 24.12 -17.60
CA GLN A 229 12.51 23.72 -18.87
C GLN A 229 13.73 22.83 -18.58
N THR A 230 14.57 23.21 -17.62
CA THR A 230 15.72 22.42 -17.17
C THR A 230 15.29 21.10 -16.50
N LEU A 231 14.23 21.13 -15.70
CA LEU A 231 13.63 19.93 -15.11
C LEU A 231 13.16 18.95 -16.20
N LEU A 232 12.54 19.45 -17.26
CA LEU A 232 12.11 18.64 -18.41
C LEU A 232 13.34 18.01 -19.11
N ARG A 233 14.40 18.79 -19.37
CA ARG A 233 15.67 18.24 -19.89
C ARG A 233 16.21 17.11 -19.03
N CYS A 234 16.21 17.27 -17.71
CA CYS A 234 16.65 16.23 -16.78
C CYS A 234 15.78 14.97 -16.84
N LEU A 235 14.47 15.10 -16.98
CA LEU A 235 13.56 13.95 -17.13
C LEU A 235 13.82 13.20 -18.44
N MET A 236 14.06 13.92 -19.53
CA MET A 236 14.41 13.36 -20.85
C MET A 236 15.74 12.60 -20.82
N VAL A 237 16.78 13.21 -20.25
CA VAL A 237 18.14 12.66 -20.24
C VAL A 237 18.27 11.51 -19.25
N PHE A 238 17.75 11.66 -18.02
CA PHE A 238 17.99 10.68 -16.98
C PHE A 238 16.95 9.56 -16.92
N GLY A 239 15.76 9.75 -17.51
CA GLY A 239 14.64 8.82 -17.31
C GLY A 239 14.33 8.58 -15.82
N CYS A 240 14.66 9.53 -14.95
CA CYS A 240 14.49 9.37 -13.51
C CYS A 240 13.01 9.49 -13.11
N ARG A 241 12.65 9.10 -11.89
CA ARG A 241 11.29 9.39 -11.41
C ARG A 241 11.18 10.89 -11.16
N ALA A 242 10.03 11.48 -11.51
CA ALA A 242 9.77 12.89 -11.20
C ALA A 242 10.01 13.22 -9.71
N GLY A 243 9.63 12.32 -8.80
CA GLY A 243 9.88 12.47 -7.37
C GLY A 243 11.37 12.49 -6.98
N GLU A 244 12.25 11.81 -7.73
CA GLU A 244 13.70 11.79 -7.45
C GLU A 244 14.31 13.16 -7.77
N ILE A 245 14.04 13.71 -8.96
CA ILE A 245 14.63 14.98 -9.41
C ILE A 245 14.08 16.20 -8.67
N VAL A 246 12.80 16.23 -8.29
CA VAL A 246 12.23 17.41 -7.60
C VAL A 246 12.60 17.50 -6.14
N GLN A 247 13.03 16.41 -5.53
CA GLN A 247 13.61 16.39 -4.20
C GLN A 247 15.12 16.60 -4.21
N ALA A 248 15.74 16.63 -5.39
CA ALA A 248 17.18 16.73 -5.52
C ALA A 248 17.69 18.04 -4.93
N ARG A 249 18.77 17.94 -4.16
CA ARG A 249 19.52 19.07 -3.64
C ARG A 249 20.71 19.37 -4.52
N LYS A 250 21.21 20.60 -4.49
CA LYS A 250 22.34 21.03 -5.32
C LYS A 250 23.63 20.27 -4.99
N ASP A 251 23.84 19.93 -3.72
CA ASP A 251 24.99 19.15 -3.23
C ASP A 251 24.99 17.68 -3.71
N GLU A 252 23.88 17.20 -4.29
CA GLU A 252 23.80 15.87 -4.90
C GLU A 252 24.41 15.83 -6.31
N PHE A 253 24.69 16.98 -6.91
CA PHE A 253 25.27 17.12 -8.25
C PHE A 253 26.76 17.46 -8.13
N ASP A 254 27.60 16.49 -8.48
CA ASP A 254 29.03 16.64 -8.58
C ASP A 254 29.38 16.96 -10.04
N PHE A 255 29.65 18.25 -10.30
CA PHE A 255 30.03 18.72 -11.63
C PHE A 255 31.51 18.50 -11.96
N GLU A 256 32.35 18.09 -11.01
CA GLU A 256 33.74 17.71 -11.28
C GLU A 256 33.80 16.28 -11.81
N ASN A 257 33.08 15.37 -11.16
CA ASN A 257 32.97 13.97 -11.59
C ASN A 257 31.83 13.73 -12.58
N LEU A 258 31.05 14.78 -12.91
CA LEU A 258 29.88 14.73 -13.78
C LEU A 258 28.91 13.61 -13.36
N THR A 259 28.49 13.64 -12.09
CA THR A 259 27.53 12.67 -11.55
C THR A 259 26.45 13.34 -10.70
N TRP A 260 25.26 12.76 -10.73
CA TRP A 260 24.16 13.08 -9.83
C TRP A 260 23.87 11.86 -8.95
N THR A 261 23.99 12.03 -7.64
CA THR A 261 23.75 10.96 -6.67
C THR A 261 22.42 11.15 -5.98
N VAL A 262 21.42 10.35 -6.33
CA VAL A 262 20.12 10.33 -5.67
C VAL A 262 20.24 9.57 -4.34
N PRO A 263 19.99 10.23 -3.19
CA PRO A 263 20.02 9.57 -1.89
C PRO A 263 18.93 8.50 -1.78
N LYS A 264 19.17 7.46 -0.96
CA LYS A 264 18.20 6.38 -0.77
C LYS A 264 16.86 6.93 -0.28
N GLU A 265 16.85 7.98 0.52
CA GLU A 265 15.67 8.65 1.08
C GLU A 265 14.71 9.15 0.01
N HIS A 266 15.23 9.55 -1.16
CA HIS A 266 14.45 10.05 -2.29
C HIS A 266 13.99 8.93 -3.24
N THR A 267 14.56 7.72 -3.09
CA THR A 267 14.18 6.55 -3.91
C THR A 267 12.95 5.83 -3.38
N LYS A 268 12.18 5.21 -4.29
CA LYS A 268 11.03 4.37 -3.90
C LYS A 268 11.53 3.16 -3.10
N GLY A 269 11.02 3.01 -1.88
CA GLY A 269 11.38 1.91 -0.98
C GLY A 269 12.62 2.14 -0.13
N LYS A 270 13.31 3.28 -0.29
CA LYS A 270 14.42 3.75 0.55
C LYS A 270 15.58 2.77 0.75
N ARG A 271 15.84 1.89 -0.23
CA ARG A 271 16.81 0.78 -0.07
C ARG A 271 18.24 1.16 -0.43
N LYS A 272 18.44 1.89 -1.53
CA LYS A 272 19.77 2.22 -2.06
C LYS A 272 19.72 3.53 -2.84
N GLY A 273 20.80 4.29 -2.80
CA GLY A 273 20.97 5.46 -3.66
C GLY A 273 21.22 5.06 -5.13
N ILE A 274 21.07 6.01 -6.03
CA ILE A 274 21.27 5.82 -7.48
C ILE A 274 22.23 6.90 -7.97
N VAL A 275 23.37 6.50 -8.52
CA VAL A 275 24.31 7.44 -9.16
C VAL A 275 24.02 7.49 -10.65
N ARG A 276 23.86 8.68 -11.25
CA ARG A 276 23.62 8.88 -12.68
C ARG A 276 24.70 9.78 -13.29
N PRO A 277 25.33 9.38 -14.40
CA PRO A 277 26.22 10.26 -15.14
C PRO A 277 25.48 11.49 -15.67
N ILE A 278 26.12 12.66 -15.61
CA ILE A 278 25.62 13.91 -16.19
C ILE A 278 26.36 14.10 -17.53
N PRO A 279 25.66 14.19 -18.68
CA PRO A 279 26.32 14.54 -19.93
C PRO A 279 26.71 16.02 -19.95
N ASP A 280 27.83 16.35 -20.58
CA ASP A 280 28.39 17.71 -20.61
C ASP A 280 27.38 18.76 -21.11
N ALA A 281 26.61 18.43 -22.15
CA ALA A 281 25.59 19.31 -22.72
C ALA A 281 24.48 19.70 -21.73
N LEU A 282 24.26 18.93 -20.66
CA LEU A 282 23.26 19.24 -19.64
C LEU A 282 23.79 20.20 -18.56
N VAL A 283 25.11 20.29 -18.38
CA VAL A 283 25.76 21.06 -17.31
C VAL A 283 25.41 22.56 -17.34
N PRO A 284 25.43 23.27 -18.49
CA PRO A 284 25.12 24.70 -18.51
C PRO A 284 23.68 25.00 -18.05
N TYR A 285 22.72 24.14 -18.40
CA TYR A 285 21.33 24.28 -18.00
C TYR A 285 21.16 24.06 -16.48
N LEU A 286 21.83 23.05 -15.94
CA LEU A 286 21.83 22.76 -14.50
C LEU A 286 22.42 23.92 -13.70
N LYS A 287 23.62 24.39 -14.07
CA LYS A 287 24.30 25.51 -13.39
C LYS A 287 23.42 26.78 -13.41
N SER A 288 22.91 27.14 -14.58
CA SER A 288 22.03 28.31 -14.72
C SER A 288 20.75 28.20 -13.88
N ALA A 289 20.15 27.01 -13.80
CA ALA A 289 18.98 26.77 -12.94
C ALA A 289 19.32 26.85 -11.44
N PHE A 290 20.52 26.43 -11.05
CA PHE A 290 20.97 26.43 -9.66
C PHE A 290 21.32 27.85 -9.21
N ASP A 291 22.03 28.61 -10.02
CA ASP A 291 22.42 30.00 -9.74
C ASP A 291 21.20 30.92 -9.67
N GLY A 292 20.17 30.64 -10.49
CA GLY A 292 18.90 31.35 -10.47
C GLY A 292 18.03 31.11 -9.23
N SER A 293 18.50 30.35 -8.23
CA SER A 293 17.74 30.06 -7.01
C SER A 293 18.60 30.12 -5.74
N PRO A 294 18.19 30.82 -4.67
CA PRO A 294 18.89 30.80 -3.38
C PRO A 294 18.63 29.53 -2.57
N SER A 295 17.78 28.62 -3.05
CA SER A 295 17.45 27.37 -2.33
C SER A 295 18.60 26.38 -2.35
N THR A 296 18.64 25.48 -1.36
CA THR A 296 19.49 24.28 -1.38
C THR A 296 18.92 23.21 -2.33
N LEU A 297 17.64 23.29 -2.67
CA LEU A 297 17.00 22.42 -3.66
C LEU A 297 17.46 22.82 -5.07
N ALA A 298 17.68 21.83 -5.92
CA ALA A 298 17.99 22.01 -7.33
C ALA A 298 16.80 22.63 -8.10
N PHE A 299 15.58 22.17 -7.78
CA PHE A 299 14.36 22.61 -8.45
C PHE A 299 13.26 22.96 -7.43
N PRO A 300 13.34 24.07 -6.69
CA PRO A 300 12.36 24.39 -5.64
C PRO A 300 10.99 24.81 -6.19
N SER A 301 9.97 24.71 -5.33
CA SER A 301 8.62 25.18 -5.63
C SER A 301 8.59 26.70 -5.81
N ARG A 302 7.82 27.17 -6.81
CA ARG A 302 7.66 28.60 -7.10
C ARG A 302 7.15 29.40 -5.90
N ASN A 303 6.17 28.85 -5.19
CA ASN A 303 5.49 29.57 -4.12
C ASN A 303 6.21 29.47 -2.76
N ASN A 304 7.12 28.50 -2.61
CA ASN A 304 7.91 28.32 -1.39
C ASN A 304 9.27 27.71 -1.75
N PRO A 305 10.34 28.51 -1.83
CA PRO A 305 11.68 28.05 -2.19
C PRO A 305 12.27 27.00 -1.24
N LEU A 306 11.73 26.86 -0.03
CA LEU A 306 12.17 25.86 0.96
C LEU A 306 11.52 24.49 0.77
N ARG A 307 10.59 24.36 -0.19
CA ARG A 307 9.86 23.11 -0.43
C ARG A 307 10.03 22.62 -1.86
N PRO A 308 10.11 21.30 -2.07
CA PRO A 308 10.10 20.75 -3.41
C PRO A 308 8.73 20.98 -4.09
N PRO A 309 8.69 21.06 -5.43
CA PRO A 309 7.46 21.02 -6.21
C PRO A 309 6.64 19.77 -5.90
N THR A 310 5.32 19.89 -5.95
CA THR A 310 4.44 18.72 -5.81
C THR A 310 4.48 17.87 -7.09
N SER A 311 4.29 16.55 -6.96
CA SER A 311 4.23 15.66 -8.12
C SER A 311 3.21 16.11 -9.18
N ASN A 312 2.08 16.69 -8.76
CA ASN A 312 1.07 17.24 -9.66
C ASN A 312 1.61 18.45 -10.45
N SER A 313 2.37 19.34 -9.79
CA SER A 313 2.99 20.48 -10.47
C SER A 313 3.98 20.02 -11.54
N VAL A 314 4.67 18.91 -11.31
CA VAL A 314 5.62 18.33 -12.28
C VAL A 314 4.87 17.61 -13.39
N GLY A 315 3.74 16.95 -13.09
CA GLY A 315 2.84 16.38 -14.11
C GLY A 315 2.41 17.42 -15.15
N ARG A 316 2.11 18.64 -14.70
CA ARG A 316 1.76 19.78 -15.57
C ARG A 316 2.90 20.22 -16.51
N VAL A 317 4.16 19.86 -16.23
CA VAL A 317 5.27 20.18 -17.14
C VAL A 317 5.14 19.40 -18.44
N ALA A 318 4.90 18.09 -18.37
CA ALA A 318 4.66 17.24 -19.54
C ALA A 318 3.38 17.65 -20.27
N GLU A 319 2.29 17.90 -19.54
CA GLU A 319 1.01 18.36 -20.10
C GLU A 319 1.18 19.68 -20.88
N ARG A 320 1.86 20.66 -20.28
CA ARG A 320 2.11 21.94 -20.93
C ARG A 320 3.01 21.80 -22.15
N CYS A 321 4.06 20.99 -22.05
CA CYS A 321 4.93 20.69 -23.19
C CYS A 321 4.14 20.08 -24.36
N ALA A 322 3.24 19.14 -24.08
CA ALA A 322 2.41 18.52 -25.09
C ALA A 322 1.47 19.55 -25.74
N ASN A 323 0.78 20.36 -24.94
CA ASN A 323 -0.15 21.36 -25.43
C ASN A 323 0.54 22.46 -26.25
N ASP A 324 1.63 23.05 -25.74
CA ASP A 324 2.36 24.14 -26.39
C ASP A 324 2.93 23.71 -27.76
N LEU A 325 3.27 22.42 -27.91
CA LEU A 325 3.85 21.87 -29.13
C LEU A 325 2.86 21.07 -29.99
N GLY A 326 1.58 20.97 -29.58
CA GLY A 326 0.57 20.18 -30.27
C GLY A 326 0.93 18.70 -30.42
N LEU A 327 1.45 18.09 -29.35
CA LEU A 327 1.80 16.67 -29.29
C LEU A 327 0.69 15.86 -28.61
N ASP A 328 0.66 14.56 -28.90
CA ASP A 328 -0.20 13.64 -28.16
C ASP A 328 0.12 13.68 -26.66
N PRO A 329 -0.90 13.63 -25.78
CA PRO A 329 -0.69 13.69 -24.33
C PRO A 329 0.29 12.62 -23.83
N PHE A 330 1.21 13.05 -22.98
CA PHE A 330 2.14 12.17 -22.28
C PHE A 330 2.37 12.64 -20.84
N ASN A 331 2.93 11.77 -20.01
CA ASN A 331 3.24 12.04 -18.62
C ASN A 331 4.74 11.79 -18.33
N ASN A 332 5.21 12.22 -17.17
CA ASN A 332 6.64 12.10 -16.82
C ASN A 332 7.16 10.65 -16.73
N HIS A 333 6.29 9.65 -16.54
CA HIS A 333 6.70 8.25 -16.59
C HIS A 333 7.04 7.82 -18.03
N ASP A 334 6.46 8.46 -19.03
CA ASP A 334 6.69 8.08 -20.43
C ASP A 334 8.15 8.34 -20.83
N TRP A 335 8.81 9.36 -20.26
CA TRP A 335 10.27 9.55 -20.42
C TRP A 335 11.11 8.35 -19.99
N ARG A 336 10.67 7.61 -18.96
CA ARG A 336 11.35 6.40 -18.49
C ARG A 336 11.25 5.29 -19.53
N ARG A 337 10.08 5.14 -20.14
CA ARG A 337 9.85 4.17 -21.22
C ARG A 337 10.63 4.58 -22.46
N THR A 338 10.55 5.85 -22.85
CA THR A 338 11.32 6.45 -23.94
C THR A 338 12.80 6.14 -23.81
N LEU A 339 13.42 6.43 -22.65
CA LEU A 339 14.83 6.11 -22.44
C LEU A 339 15.11 4.61 -22.59
N SER A 340 14.31 3.74 -21.94
CA SER A 340 14.52 2.30 -22.01
C SER A 340 14.39 1.73 -23.43
N THR A 341 13.36 2.14 -24.15
CA THR A 341 13.07 1.69 -25.52
C THR A 341 14.19 2.13 -26.46
N HIS A 342 14.50 3.43 -26.51
CA HIS A 342 15.53 3.94 -27.41
C HIS A 342 16.93 3.42 -27.07
N TRP A 343 17.29 3.28 -25.78
CA TRP A 343 18.56 2.64 -25.41
C TRP A 343 18.63 1.20 -25.94
N THR A 344 17.54 0.45 -25.83
CA THR A 344 17.47 -0.93 -26.35
C THR A 344 17.62 -0.94 -27.87
N ASP A 345 16.90 -0.06 -28.57
CA ASP A 345 16.93 0.03 -30.04
C ASP A 345 18.33 0.45 -30.56
N MET A 346 19.07 1.25 -29.79
CA MET A 346 20.46 1.61 -30.10
C MET A 346 21.48 0.50 -29.74
N GLY A 347 21.04 -0.61 -29.14
CA GLY A 347 21.89 -1.75 -28.78
C GLY A 347 22.49 -1.70 -27.38
N ALA A 348 21.98 -0.83 -26.48
CA ALA A 348 22.45 -0.80 -25.10
C ALA A 348 22.04 -2.07 -24.35
N PRO A 349 22.94 -2.67 -23.56
CA PRO A 349 22.58 -3.77 -22.69
C PRO A 349 21.46 -3.38 -21.70
N ILE A 350 20.38 -4.16 -21.65
CA ILE A 350 19.17 -3.88 -20.83
C ILE A 350 19.50 -3.61 -19.36
N HIS A 351 20.51 -4.28 -18.80
CA HIS A 351 20.88 -4.08 -17.41
C HIS A 351 21.41 -2.66 -17.11
N LEU A 352 21.92 -1.94 -18.12
CA LEU A 352 22.37 -0.55 -17.99
C LEU A 352 21.16 0.40 -17.90
N SER A 353 20.14 0.21 -18.76
CA SER A 353 18.91 1.01 -18.69
C SER A 353 18.16 0.74 -17.38
N GLU A 354 18.06 -0.51 -16.94
CA GLU A 354 17.48 -0.88 -15.65
C GLU A 354 18.20 -0.19 -14.47
N LYS A 355 19.54 -0.15 -14.48
CA LYS A 355 20.33 0.59 -13.47
C LYS A 355 20.13 2.10 -13.56
N MET A 356 20.10 2.68 -14.77
CA MET A 356 19.85 4.11 -14.99
C MET A 356 18.47 4.53 -14.46
N LEU A 357 17.45 3.69 -14.68
CA LEU A 357 16.09 3.89 -14.19
C LEU A 357 15.94 3.59 -12.69
N GLY A 358 16.97 3.05 -12.03
CA GLY A 358 16.93 2.70 -10.61
C GLY A 358 16.03 1.51 -10.32
N HIS A 359 15.96 0.56 -11.25
CA HIS A 359 15.29 -0.72 -11.05
C HIS A 359 16.20 -1.69 -10.31
N HIS A 360 15.59 -2.54 -9.49
CA HIS A 360 16.30 -3.61 -8.80
C HIS A 360 16.40 -4.80 -9.74
N MET A 361 17.61 -5.21 -10.09
CA MET A 361 17.82 -6.45 -10.86
C MET A 361 17.21 -7.63 -10.10
N GLN A 362 16.49 -8.52 -10.77
CA GLN A 362 15.87 -9.69 -10.13
C GLN A 362 16.69 -10.95 -10.37
N GLY A 363 16.50 -11.96 -9.52
CA GLY A 363 17.11 -13.28 -9.68
C GLY A 363 18.62 -13.32 -9.40
N VAL A 364 19.29 -14.30 -9.99
CA VAL A 364 20.71 -14.63 -9.75
C VAL A 364 21.64 -13.44 -10.05
N LEU A 365 21.36 -12.68 -11.11
CA LEU A 365 22.12 -11.49 -11.49
C LEU A 365 22.21 -10.44 -10.36
N ALA A 366 21.18 -10.33 -9.52
CA ALA A 366 21.16 -9.39 -8.39
C ALA A 366 22.12 -9.79 -7.26
N VAL A 367 22.38 -11.09 -7.11
CA VAL A 367 23.23 -11.65 -6.06
C VAL A 367 24.71 -11.49 -6.44
N TYR A 368 25.03 -11.70 -7.72
CA TYR A 368 26.41 -11.73 -8.21
C TYR A 368 26.92 -10.38 -8.74
N ASN A 369 26.08 -9.57 -9.39
CA ASN A 369 26.53 -8.32 -10.00
C ASN A 369 26.25 -7.10 -9.12
N ARG A 370 27.24 -6.73 -8.30
CA ARG A 370 27.21 -5.54 -7.43
C ARG A 370 27.77 -4.27 -8.10
N SER A 371 28.29 -4.36 -9.33
CA SER A 371 28.91 -3.21 -10.02
C SER A 371 27.87 -2.14 -10.36
N GLU A 372 28.20 -0.87 -10.14
CA GLU A 372 27.37 0.27 -10.59
C GLU A 372 27.49 0.54 -12.09
N MET A 373 28.48 -0.07 -12.76
CA MET A 373 28.73 0.06 -14.20
C MET A 373 28.72 1.52 -14.67
N LEU A 374 29.32 2.41 -13.87
CA LEU A 374 29.19 3.85 -14.05
C LEU A 374 29.77 4.33 -15.39
N GLU A 375 30.95 3.82 -15.77
CA GLU A 375 31.60 4.20 -17.04
C GLU A 375 30.79 3.78 -18.27
N GLU A 376 30.28 2.54 -18.28
CA GLU A 376 29.39 2.09 -19.36
C GLU A 376 28.09 2.90 -19.40
N ARG A 377 27.49 3.22 -18.24
CA ARG A 377 26.32 4.10 -18.20
C ARG A 377 26.64 5.52 -18.65
N ARG A 378 27.85 6.03 -18.39
CA ARG A 378 28.31 7.36 -18.84
C ARG A 378 28.40 7.37 -20.36
N LYS A 379 29.05 6.37 -20.95
CA LYS A 379 29.12 6.17 -22.40
C LYS A 379 27.73 6.18 -23.04
N TRP A 380 26.80 5.37 -22.54
CA TRP A 380 25.45 5.30 -23.11
C TRP A 380 24.61 6.55 -22.86
N THR A 381 24.85 7.27 -21.76
CA THR A 381 24.19 8.55 -21.48
C THR A 381 24.68 9.63 -22.44
N ASN A 382 25.96 9.63 -22.82
CA ASN A 382 26.51 10.54 -23.83
C ASN A 382 25.99 10.20 -25.23
N ILE A 383 25.98 8.91 -25.63
CA ILE A 383 25.36 8.47 -26.90
C ILE A 383 23.89 8.90 -26.97
N TRP A 384 23.16 8.77 -25.86
CA TRP A 384 21.77 9.19 -25.77
C TRP A 384 21.62 10.71 -25.94
N MET A 385 22.49 11.49 -25.30
CA MET A 385 22.50 12.93 -25.43
C MET A 385 22.78 13.38 -26.88
N ASP A 386 23.81 12.81 -27.51
CA ASP A 386 24.15 13.07 -28.91
C ASP A 386 22.97 12.76 -29.83
N LYS A 387 22.24 11.67 -29.56
CA LYS A 387 21.08 11.27 -30.35
C LYS A 387 19.90 12.21 -30.19
N ILE A 388 19.64 12.71 -28.97
CA ILE A 388 18.63 13.74 -28.73
C ILE A 388 18.96 15.01 -29.54
N GLU A 389 20.22 15.44 -29.52
CA GLU A 389 20.66 16.61 -30.27
C GLU A 389 20.60 16.40 -31.78
N GLU A 390 20.95 15.21 -32.28
CA GLU A 390 20.81 14.82 -33.68
C GLU A 390 19.35 14.95 -34.15
N TRP A 391 18.38 14.44 -33.39
CA TRP A 391 16.96 14.55 -33.73
C TRP A 391 16.41 15.98 -33.63
N ALA A 392 17.08 16.84 -32.86
CA ALA A 392 16.72 18.24 -32.71
C ALA A 392 17.30 19.14 -33.80
N ARG A 393 18.25 18.66 -34.61
CA ARG A 393 18.69 19.32 -35.84
C ARG A 393 17.62 19.15 -36.90
#